data_AF-A0AAE9MQF0-F1
#
_entry.id   AF-A0AAE9MQF0-F1
#
_cell.length_a   1.000
_cell.length_b   1.000
_cell.length_c   1.000
_cell.angle_alpha   90.00
_cell.angle_beta   90.00
_cell.angle_gamma   90.00
#
_symmetry.space_group_name_H-M   'P 1'
#
loop_
_entity.id
_entity.type
_entity.pdbx_description
1 polymer ?
#
loop_
_entity_poly.entity_id
_entity_poly.type
_entity_poly.pdbx_seq_one_letter_code
_entity_poly.pdbx_strand_id
1 'polypeptide(L)'
;MSTQLYFITSGKMTIQLNGMAFGKHLKDPVKNIKHFGTKQHSLELVSNNPNNFTDWGIIELIDLNPSMGQLTVSIDCDDWGWFGTAQIQLKMNNQIVLNDNFQSGVKGPIGNPLRIKRFPITNF
;
A
#
# COMPACT_ATOMS: atom_id res chain seq x y z
N MET A 1 -19.75 3.39 -8.58
CA MET A 1 -19.17 2.08 -8.22
C MET A 1 -18.25 2.35 -7.01
N SER A 2 -18.19 1.47 -6.00
CA SER A 2 -17.37 1.73 -4.81
C SER A 2 -16.16 0.80 -4.81
N THR A 3 -14.98 1.40 -4.84
CA THR A 3 -13.70 0.69 -4.84
C THR A 3 -12.87 1.15 -3.65
N GLN A 4 -12.47 0.19 -2.82
CA GLN A 4 -11.82 0.44 -1.54
C GLN A 4 -10.49 -0.30 -1.49
N LEU A 5 -9.42 0.44 -1.22
CA LEU A 5 -8.11 -0.09 -0.96
C LEU A 5 -7.90 -0.21 0.55
N TYR A 6 -7.67 -1.43 1.00
CA TYR A 6 -7.22 -1.77 2.33
C TYR A 6 -5.70 -1.95 2.28
N PHE A 7 -4.99 -1.39 3.25
CA PHE A 7 -3.53 -1.47 3.31
C PHE A 7 -3.02 -1.52 4.75
N ILE A 8 -1.93 -2.25 4.95
CA ILE A 8 -1.26 -2.43 6.24
C ILE A 8 0.22 -2.76 5.99
N THR A 9 1.11 -2.35 6.89
CA THR A 9 2.55 -2.59 6.73
C THR A 9 3.25 -2.75 8.08
N SER A 10 4.39 -3.45 8.08
CA SER A 10 5.38 -3.48 9.18
C SER A 10 6.70 -2.83 8.76
N GLY A 11 6.73 -2.09 7.65
CA GLY A 11 7.91 -1.38 7.17
C GLY A 11 7.55 -0.04 6.53
N LYS A 12 8.36 0.41 5.59
CA LYS A 12 8.12 1.63 4.81
C LYS A 12 7.39 1.30 3.51
N MET A 13 6.07 1.49 3.50
CA MET A 13 5.23 1.25 2.34
C MET A 13 4.95 2.57 1.59
N THR A 14 5.02 2.52 0.26
CA THR A 14 4.53 3.57 -0.61
C THR A 14 3.56 2.97 -1.62
N ILE A 15 2.44 3.65 -1.84
CA ILE A 15 1.44 3.29 -2.84
C ILE A 15 1.35 4.44 -3.83
N GLN A 16 1.43 4.13 -5.12
CA GLN A 16 1.29 5.07 -6.22
C GLN A 16 0.15 4.62 -7.13
N LEU A 17 -0.65 5.58 -7.57
CA LEU A 17 -1.78 5.35 -8.47
C LEU A 17 -1.49 5.97 -9.83
N ASN A 18 -1.75 5.23 -10.89
CA ASN A 18 -1.83 5.74 -12.26
C ASN A 18 -3.26 5.55 -12.78
N GLY A 19 -3.79 6.52 -13.52
CA GLY A 19 -5.18 6.52 -14.00
C GLY A 19 -6.26 6.58 -12.90
N MET A 20 -5.87 6.72 -11.63
CA MET A 20 -6.76 6.71 -10.47
C MET A 20 -6.30 7.75 -9.43
N ALA A 21 -7.17 8.12 -8.50
CA ALA A 21 -6.84 8.96 -7.35
C ALA A 21 -7.37 8.38 -6.04
N PHE A 22 -6.77 8.80 -4.93
CA PHE A 22 -7.32 8.57 -3.60
C PHE A 22 -8.51 9.50 -3.36
N GLY A 23 -9.63 8.90 -2.97
CA GLY A 23 -10.87 9.60 -2.61
C GLY A 23 -11.01 9.77 -1.11
N LYS A 24 -12.20 9.47 -0.58
CA LYS A 24 -12.48 9.58 0.84
C LYS A 24 -11.69 8.56 1.67
N HIS A 25 -11.10 9.03 2.76
CA HIS A 25 -10.55 8.17 3.80
C HIS A 25 -11.69 7.58 4.63
N LEU A 26 -11.83 6.25 4.59
CA LEU A 26 -12.83 5.52 5.37
C LEU A 26 -12.30 5.16 6.75
N LYS A 27 -10.99 4.88 6.83
CA LYS A 27 -10.26 4.65 8.07
C LYS A 27 -8.78 4.96 7.87
N ASP A 28 -8.23 5.86 8.67
CA ASP A 28 -6.79 6.07 8.74
C ASP A 28 -6.12 5.09 9.71
N PRO A 29 -4.90 4.62 9.41
CA PRO A 29 -4.13 3.84 10.35
C PRO A 29 -3.60 4.77 11.46
N VAL A 30 -3.70 4.34 12.72
CA VAL A 30 -3.36 5.12 13.92
C VAL A 30 -2.45 4.38 14.89
N LYS A 31 -2.35 3.06 14.80
CA LYS A 31 -1.50 2.24 15.68
C LYS A 31 -0.18 1.91 15.01
N ASN A 32 0.90 1.97 15.79
CA ASN A 32 2.26 1.66 15.34
C ASN A 32 2.69 2.49 14.11
N ILE A 33 2.29 3.75 14.04
CA ILE A 33 2.58 4.67 12.92
C ILE A 33 3.71 5.61 13.30
N LYS A 34 4.77 5.63 12.49
CA LYS A 34 5.81 6.67 12.53
C LYS A 34 5.44 7.83 11.62
N HIS A 35 4.93 7.52 10.44
CA HIS A 35 4.48 8.49 9.45
C HIS A 35 3.33 7.92 8.62
N PHE A 36 2.32 8.76 8.38
CA PHE A 36 1.27 8.50 7.40
C PHE A 36 1.01 9.79 6.63
N GLY A 37 1.24 9.74 5.32
CA GLY A 37 1.09 10.89 4.43
C GLY A 37 0.35 10.50 3.17
N THR A 38 -0.61 11.32 2.76
CA THR A 38 -1.39 11.09 1.54
C THR A 38 -1.42 12.33 0.67
N LYS A 39 -1.34 12.10 -0.64
CA LYS A 39 -1.60 13.06 -1.72
C LYS A 39 -2.53 12.37 -2.71
N GLN A 40 -3.06 13.13 -3.67
CA GLN A 40 -4.03 12.63 -4.64
C GLN A 40 -3.67 11.29 -5.32
N HIS A 41 -2.39 11.07 -5.64
CA HIS A 41 -1.93 9.87 -6.36
C HIS A 41 -0.84 9.06 -5.61
N SER A 42 -0.52 9.45 -4.38
CA SER A 42 0.56 8.80 -3.62
C SER A 42 0.24 8.73 -2.14
N LEU A 43 0.51 7.59 -1.52
CA LEU A 43 0.37 7.37 -0.09
C LEU A 43 1.68 6.79 0.44
N GLU A 44 2.16 7.31 1.56
CA GLU A 44 3.30 6.80 2.30
C GLU A 44 2.85 6.39 3.70
N LEU A 45 3.20 5.17 4.11
CA LEU A 45 2.92 4.63 5.42
C LEU A 45 4.18 3.98 5.97
N VAL A 46 4.65 4.47 7.12
CA VAL A 46 5.85 3.99 7.80
C VAL A 46 5.47 3.51 9.18
N SER A 47 5.75 2.24 9.48
CA SER A 47 5.58 1.68 10.82
C SER A 47 6.60 2.26 11.81
N ASN A 48 6.20 2.41 13.07
CA ASN A 48 7.10 2.85 14.15
C ASN A 48 7.99 1.73 14.68
N ASN A 49 7.43 0.54 14.86
CA ASN A 49 8.15 -0.66 15.26
C ASN A 49 8.00 -1.72 14.15
N PRO A 50 9.09 -2.11 13.47
CA PRO A 50 9.04 -3.03 12.33
C PRO A 50 8.65 -4.47 12.71
N ASN A 51 8.68 -4.81 14.00
CA ASN A 51 8.24 -6.12 14.50
C ASN A 51 6.71 -6.26 14.62
N ASN A 52 5.98 -5.16 14.47
CA ASN A 52 4.53 -5.14 14.53
C ASN A 52 3.98 -4.51 13.25
N PHE A 53 2.80 -4.97 12.82
CA PHE A 53 2.08 -4.25 11.78
C PHE A 53 1.49 -2.95 12.34
N THR A 54 1.23 -2.00 11.44
CA THR A 54 0.24 -0.94 11.67
C THR A 54 -1.14 -1.56 11.86
N ASP A 55 -2.16 -0.78 12.19
CA ASP A 55 -3.53 -1.24 11.90
C ASP A 55 -3.89 -0.98 10.43
N TRP A 56 -5.00 -1.59 9.98
CA TRP A 56 -5.50 -1.43 8.62
C TRP A 56 -5.97 -0.01 8.35
N GLY A 57 -5.44 0.59 7.28
CA GLY A 57 -6.02 1.74 6.62
C GLY A 57 -7.01 1.32 5.53
N ILE A 58 -8.04 2.15 5.29
CA ILE A 58 -9.07 1.94 4.27
C ILE A 58 -9.32 3.27 3.57
N ILE A 59 -9.09 3.30 2.26
CA ILE A 59 -9.27 4.50 1.44
C ILE A 59 -10.04 4.16 0.16
N GLU A 60 -10.91 5.07 -0.26
CA GLU A 60 -11.60 4.97 -1.54
C GLU A 60 -10.64 5.23 -2.70
N LEU A 61 -10.80 4.48 -3.79
CA LEU A 61 -10.16 4.77 -5.08
C LEU A 61 -11.19 5.35 -6.04
N ILE A 62 -10.81 6.44 -6.69
CA ILE A 62 -11.59 7.11 -7.73
C ILE A 62 -10.93 6.79 -9.07
N ASP A 63 -11.70 6.21 -9.98
CA ASP A 63 -11.25 6.02 -11.37
C ASP A 63 -11.28 7.37 -12.10
N LEU A 64 -10.16 7.73 -12.70
CA LEU A 64 -10.03 8.94 -13.52
C LEU A 64 -9.86 8.61 -15.00
N ASN A 65 -9.31 7.43 -15.31
CA ASN A 65 -9.08 6.97 -16.66
C ASN A 65 -9.20 5.43 -16.69
N PRO A 66 -10.39 4.89 -17.04
CA PRO A 66 -10.73 3.47 -16.86
C PRO A 66 -9.82 2.46 -17.55
N SER A 67 -9.10 2.91 -18.58
CA SER A 67 -8.17 2.09 -19.37
C SER A 67 -6.73 2.06 -18.83
N MET A 68 -6.41 2.95 -17.87
CA MET A 68 -5.05 3.20 -17.39
C MET A 68 -4.86 2.92 -15.90
N GLY A 69 -5.89 2.42 -15.21
CA GLY A 69 -5.81 2.15 -13.78
C GLY A 69 -4.69 1.18 -13.43
N GLN A 70 -3.74 1.64 -12.61
CA GLN A 70 -2.68 0.81 -12.06
C GLN A 70 -2.31 1.23 -10.64
N LEU A 71 -2.26 0.25 -9.75
CA LEU A 71 -1.79 0.38 -8.38
C LEU A 71 -0.35 -0.15 -8.31
N THR A 72 0.60 0.71 -7.96
CA THR A 72 1.98 0.31 -7.67
C THR A 72 2.22 0.38 -6.17
N VAL A 73 2.64 -0.72 -5.57
CA VAL A 73 2.99 -0.76 -4.14
C VAL A 73 4.45 -1.13 -3.99
N SER A 74 5.18 -0.32 -3.24
CA SER A 74 6.55 -0.59 -2.87
C SER A 74 6.67 -0.74 -1.36
N ILE A 75 7.50 -1.68 -0.92
CA ILE A 75 7.88 -1.89 0.48
C ILE A 75 9.40 -1.88 0.58
N ASP A 76 9.93 -1.05 1.48
CA ASP A 76 11.35 -0.92 1.77
C ASP A 76 11.65 -1.32 3.23
N CYS A 77 12.85 -1.83 3.47
CA CYS A 77 13.38 -2.04 4.81
C CYS A 77 14.05 -0.76 5.33
N ASP A 78 13.56 -0.23 6.45
CA ASP A 78 14.11 0.97 7.08
C ASP A 78 15.52 0.70 7.66
N ASP A 79 15.78 -0.51 8.17
CA ASP A 79 16.99 -0.85 8.94
C ASP A 79 17.79 -2.04 8.38
N TRP A 80 19.07 -2.12 8.79
CA TRP A 80 19.94 -3.25 8.48
C TRP A 80 19.43 -4.51 9.19
N GLY A 81 19.12 -5.57 8.43
CA GLY A 81 18.73 -6.89 8.97
C GLY A 81 17.25 -7.17 9.19
N TRP A 82 16.34 -6.19 9.05
CA TRP A 82 14.89 -6.41 9.23
C TRP A 82 14.13 -6.24 7.92
N PHE A 83 13.23 -7.15 7.61
CA PHE A 83 12.37 -7.07 6.43
C PHE A 83 11.09 -6.26 6.73
N GLY A 84 10.64 -5.47 5.75
CA GLY A 84 9.32 -4.86 5.77
C GLY A 84 8.30 -5.79 5.12
N THR A 85 7.13 -5.95 5.73
CA THR A 85 6.01 -6.69 5.13
C THR A 85 4.86 -5.74 4.83
N ALA A 86 4.23 -5.90 3.68
CA ALA A 86 3.02 -5.18 3.30
C ALA A 86 1.91 -6.17 2.92
N GLN A 87 0.67 -5.81 3.24
CA GLN A 87 -0.51 -6.47 2.70
C GLN A 87 -1.47 -5.41 2.16
N ILE A 88 -2.02 -5.69 0.99
CA ILE A 88 -3.07 -4.89 0.38
C ILE A 88 -4.26 -5.76 -0.01
N GLN A 89 -5.44 -5.18 0.06
CA GLN A 89 -6.65 -5.81 -0.44
C GLN A 89 -7.50 -4.76 -1.16
N LEU A 90 -7.95 -5.07 -2.37
CA LEU A 90 -8.88 -4.25 -3.14
C LEU A 90 -10.27 -4.88 -3.07
N LYS A 91 -11.25 -4.09 -2.65
CA LYS A 91 -12.66 -4.44 -2.77
C LYS A 91 -13.35 -3.57 -3.81
N MET A 92 -14.02 -4.19 -4.76
CA MET A 92 -14.87 -3.53 -5.75
C MET A 92 -16.29 -4.04 -5.58
N ASN A 93 -17.26 -3.14 -5.38
CA ASN A 93 -18.66 -3.51 -5.12
C ASN A 93 -18.82 -4.59 -4.03
N ASN A 94 -18.06 -4.41 -2.94
CA ASN A 94 -18.02 -5.31 -1.79
C ASN A 94 -17.45 -6.73 -2.06
N GLN A 95 -16.89 -6.99 -3.24
CA GLN A 95 -16.17 -8.22 -3.57
C GLN A 95 -14.67 -8.00 -3.52
N ILE A 96 -13.92 -8.94 -2.94
CA ILE A 96 -12.45 -8.89 -2.94
C ILE A 96 -11.96 -9.30 -4.33
N VAL A 97 -11.30 -8.39 -5.02
CA VAL A 97 -10.75 -8.61 -6.37
C VAL A 97 -9.23 -8.71 -6.37
N LEU A 98 -8.58 -8.23 -5.31
CA LEU A 98 -7.15 -8.38 -5.06
C LEU A 98 -6.95 -8.58 -3.56
N ASN A 99 -6.13 -9.54 -3.17
CA ASN A 99 -5.63 -9.70 -1.81
C ASN A 99 -4.22 -10.27 -1.93
N ASP A 100 -3.22 -9.47 -1.60
CA ASP A 100 -1.82 -9.82 -1.81
C ASP A 100 -0.98 -9.38 -0.62
N ASN A 101 -0.05 -10.24 -0.22
CA ASN A 101 0.92 -10.02 0.84
C ASN A 101 2.33 -10.24 0.28
N PHE A 102 3.25 -9.36 0.63
CA PHE A 102 4.63 -9.49 0.18
C PHE A 102 5.61 -8.78 1.10
N GLN A 103 6.86 -9.21 0.98
CA GLN A 103 7.94 -8.80 1.86
C GLN A 103 9.07 -8.17 1.05
N SER A 104 9.74 -7.20 1.66
CA SER A 104 11.01 -6.68 1.17
C SER A 104 12.13 -7.72 1.37
N GLY A 105 13.27 -7.51 0.70
CA GLY A 105 14.51 -8.16 1.12
C GLY A 105 15.12 -7.45 2.32
N VAL A 106 16.34 -7.87 2.68
CA VAL A 106 17.15 -7.25 3.72
C VAL A 106 18.06 -6.17 3.13
N LYS A 107 18.50 -5.25 3.98
CA LYS A 107 19.56 -4.28 3.68
C LYS A 107 20.93 -4.97 3.81
N GLY A 108 21.80 -4.90 2.80
CA GLY A 108 23.12 -5.55 2.79
C GLY A 108 23.72 -5.66 1.37
N PRO A 109 24.99 -6.10 1.21
CA PRO A 109 25.69 -6.10 -0.07
C PRO A 109 25.08 -7.01 -1.16
N ILE A 110 24.23 -7.96 -0.75
CA ILE A 110 23.49 -8.89 -1.64
C ILE A 110 21.97 -8.75 -1.41
N GLY A 111 21.56 -7.84 -0.53
CA GLY A 111 20.16 -7.65 -0.16
C GLY A 111 19.38 -6.90 -1.24
N ASN A 112 18.11 -7.26 -1.45
CA ASN A 112 17.17 -6.50 -2.28
C ASN A 112 16.15 -5.76 -1.38
N PRO A 113 16.56 -4.65 -0.75
CA PRO A 113 15.81 -4.00 0.31
C PRO A 113 14.45 -3.44 -0.15
N LEU A 114 14.29 -3.18 -1.45
CA LEU A 114 13.08 -2.62 -2.02
C LEU A 114 12.34 -3.67 -2.86
N ARG A 115 11.08 -3.94 -2.52
CA ARG A 115 10.19 -4.78 -3.34
C ARG A 115 9.08 -3.93 -3.92
N ILE A 116 8.86 -4.04 -5.23
CA ILE A 116 7.81 -3.32 -5.96
C ILE A 116 6.88 -4.35 -6.62
N LYS A 117 5.57 -4.18 -6.44
CA LYS A 117 4.53 -4.89 -7.20
C LYS A 117 3.62 -3.90 -7.90
N ARG A 118 3.14 -4.27 -9.09
CA ARG A 118 2.24 -3.48 -9.92
C ARG A 118 1.01 -4.30 -10.22
N PHE A 119 -0.16 -3.72 -9.99
CA PHE A 119 -1.45 -4.36 -10.20
C PHE A 119 -2.24 -3.51 -11.19
N PRO A 120 -2.43 -3.97 -12.44
CA PRO A 120 -3.37 -3.32 -13.35
C PRO A 120 -4.78 -3.49 -12.77
N ILE A 121 -5.55 -2.40 -12.73
CA ILE A 121 -6.94 -2.37 -12.27
C ILE A 121 -7.73 -1.66 -13.36
N THR A 122 -8.52 -2.40 -14.13
CA THR A 122 -9.28 -1.86 -15.26
C THR A 122 -10.77 -1.88 -14.94
N ASN A 123 -11.50 -0.85 -15.39
CA ASN A 123 -12.96 -0.76 -15.38
C ASN A 123 -13.62 -0.94 -13.98
N PHE A 124 -13.57 0.09 -13.13
CA PHE A 124 -14.21 0.04 -11.81
C PHE A 124 -14.90 1.33 -11.36
#